data_AF-A0A409V8T2-F1
#
_entry.id   AF-A0A409V8T2-F1
#
_cell.length_a   1.000
_cell.length_b   1.000
_cell.length_c   1.000
_cell.angle_alpha   90.00
_cell.angle_beta   90.00
_cell.angle_gamma   90.00
#
_symmetry.space_group_name_H-M   'P 1'
#
loop_
_entity.id
_entity.type
_entity.pdbx_description
1 polymer ?
#
loop_
_entity_poly.entity_id
_entity_poly.type
_entity_poly.pdbx_seq_one_letter_code
_entity_poly.pdbx_strand_id
1 'polypeptide(L)'
;LKSMDEETATSAGIKLEIPTELQTEIDEIALKRPRKAVISLDLEDDQKRWLIVGICLHSVLSPALRKYVDSILSVFHNDLVLYHKIDMQIYPTHLKRDPHTGIFLNYKAVNNNKVNYGKNIAKYDYTIKGAVDLSKLFLQSHNALYTGFDETCDSSALLGLILNIAKFGPVIKADVDNNIRN
;
A
#
# COMPACT_ATOMS: atom_id res chain seq x y z
N LEU A 1 -19.89 -53.02 67.70
CA LEU A 1 -21.22 -52.43 67.51
C LEU A 1 -21.10 -51.28 66.50
N LYS A 2 -21.88 -51.32 65.40
CA LYS A 2 -22.25 -50.24 64.45
C LYS A 2 -21.13 -49.70 63.51
N SER A 3 -21.04 -50.05 62.21
CA SER A 3 -21.83 -49.70 61.00
C SER A 3 -21.78 -48.20 60.65
N MET A 4 -21.22 -47.79 59.49
CA MET A 4 -21.92 -47.29 58.27
C MET A 4 -22.65 -45.95 58.52
N ASP A 5 -22.43 -44.83 57.81
CA ASP A 5 -22.48 -44.64 56.36
C ASP A 5 -21.79 -43.34 55.87
N GLU A 6 -21.58 -43.37 54.55
CA GLU A 6 -21.19 -42.39 53.56
C GLU A 6 -22.20 -41.24 53.38
N GLU A 7 -21.74 -39.99 53.22
CA GLU A 7 -22.57 -38.96 52.56
C GLU A 7 -21.70 -37.90 51.85
N THR A 8 -21.76 -37.93 50.52
CA THR A 8 -21.16 -36.98 49.58
C THR A 8 -22.16 -35.86 49.30
N ALA A 9 -21.84 -34.62 49.68
CA ALA A 9 -22.68 -33.46 49.38
C ALA A 9 -22.17 -32.73 48.12
N THR A 10 -22.77 -33.11 47.00
CA THR A 10 -22.63 -32.49 45.67
C THR A 10 -23.27 -31.10 45.67
N SER A 11 -22.46 -30.04 45.54
CA SER A 11 -22.97 -28.67 45.33
C SER A 11 -23.45 -28.51 43.89
N ALA A 12 -24.75 -28.72 43.68
CA ALA A 12 -25.43 -28.52 42.41
C ALA A 12 -25.30 -27.07 41.92
N GLY A 13 -24.61 -26.88 40.79
CA GLY A 13 -24.63 -25.62 40.05
C GLY A 13 -26.04 -25.35 39.53
N ILE A 14 -26.52 -24.13 39.77
CA ILE A 14 -27.83 -23.66 39.32
C ILE A 14 -27.82 -23.63 37.79
N LYS A 15 -28.61 -24.52 37.18
CA LYS A 15 -28.84 -24.55 35.73
C LYS A 15 -29.88 -23.48 35.41
N LEU A 16 -29.42 -22.28 35.05
CA LEU A 16 -30.29 -21.23 34.49
C LEU A 16 -30.68 -21.65 33.07
N GLU A 17 -31.85 -22.25 32.90
CA GLU A 17 -32.43 -22.49 31.58
C GLU A 17 -32.89 -21.15 31.00
N ILE A 18 -32.36 -20.82 29.82
CA ILE A 18 -32.71 -19.60 29.10
C ILE A 18 -34.18 -19.71 28.67
N PRO A 19 -35.05 -18.75 29.02
CA PRO A 19 -36.43 -18.71 28.55
C PRO A 19 -36.53 -18.78 27.02
N THR A 20 -37.44 -19.61 26.53
CA THR A 20 -37.61 -19.94 25.10
C THR A 20 -37.82 -18.70 24.22
N GLU A 21 -38.38 -17.63 24.80
CA GLU A 21 -38.61 -16.32 24.16
C GLU A 21 -37.28 -15.59 23.82
N LEU A 22 -36.28 -15.69 24.69
CA LEU A 22 -34.94 -15.14 24.43
C LEU A 22 -34.19 -15.96 23.38
N GLN A 23 -34.45 -17.27 23.31
CA GLN A 23 -33.86 -18.13 22.28
C GLN A 23 -34.38 -17.75 20.88
N THR A 24 -35.69 -17.49 20.75
CA THR A 24 -36.28 -17.02 19.50
C THR A 24 -35.79 -15.63 19.08
N GLU A 25 -35.49 -14.75 20.03
CA GLU A 25 -34.93 -13.43 19.75
C GLU A 25 -33.47 -13.50 19.31
N ILE A 26 -32.68 -14.39 19.92
CA ILE A 26 -31.30 -14.70 19.49
C ILE A 26 -31.29 -15.23 18.05
N ASP A 27 -32.21 -16.13 17.73
CA ASP A 27 -32.33 -16.72 16.38
C ASP A 27 -32.76 -15.68 15.34
N GLU A 28 -33.67 -14.75 15.71
CA GLU A 28 -34.02 -13.61 14.86
C GLU A 28 -32.85 -12.65 14.62
N ILE A 29 -32.04 -12.37 15.65
CA ILE A 29 -30.85 -11.51 15.54
C ILE A 29 -29.78 -12.17 14.66
N ALA A 30 -29.63 -13.49 14.75
CA ALA A 30 -28.74 -14.26 13.90
C ALA A 30 -29.17 -14.25 12.42
N LEU A 31 -30.49 -14.19 12.15
CA LEU A 31 -31.04 -14.15 10.79
C LEU A 31 -31.03 -12.72 10.19
N LYS A 32 -31.25 -11.68 11.00
CA LYS A 32 -31.32 -10.27 10.55
C LYS A 32 -29.97 -9.65 10.21
N ARG A 33 -28.84 -10.21 10.67
CA ARG A 33 -27.51 -9.78 10.25
C ARG A 33 -26.90 -10.84 9.32
N PRO A 34 -26.89 -10.63 7.99
CA PRO A 34 -25.96 -11.39 7.17
C PRO A 34 -24.56 -11.04 7.69
N ARG A 35 -23.95 -11.94 8.49
CA ARG A 35 -22.50 -11.91 8.69
C ARG A 35 -21.95 -11.99 7.29
N LYS A 36 -21.37 -10.87 6.83
CA LYS A 36 -20.62 -10.77 5.58
C LYS A 36 -19.83 -12.07 5.46
N ALA A 37 -20.17 -12.90 4.47
CA ALA A 37 -19.68 -14.27 4.38
C ALA A 37 -18.19 -14.23 4.67
N VAL A 38 -17.80 -14.81 5.81
CA VAL A 38 -16.40 -15.01 6.12
C VAL A 38 -15.98 -15.94 5.01
N ILE A 39 -15.24 -15.40 4.05
CA ILE A 39 -14.57 -16.19 3.05
C ILE A 39 -13.65 -17.08 3.89
N SER A 40 -14.09 -18.31 4.13
CA SER A 40 -13.26 -19.35 4.74
C SER A 40 -12.24 -19.71 3.69
N LEU A 41 -11.22 -18.85 3.55
CA LEU A 41 -9.97 -19.24 2.94
C LEU A 41 -9.43 -20.35 3.83
N ASP A 42 -9.69 -21.59 3.42
CA ASP A 42 -9.15 -22.78 4.05
C ASP A 42 -7.65 -22.84 3.73
N LEU A 43 -6.92 -21.94 4.39
CA LEU A 43 -5.49 -21.81 4.36
C LEU A 43 -4.92 -22.72 5.43
N GLU A 44 -3.89 -23.49 5.09
CA GLU A 44 -3.08 -24.20 6.06
C GLU A 44 -2.55 -23.22 7.12
N ASP A 45 -2.38 -23.67 8.35
CA ASP A 45 -2.02 -22.78 9.46
C ASP A 45 -0.69 -22.03 9.23
N ASP A 46 0.23 -22.62 8.47
CA ASP A 46 1.47 -21.97 8.04
C ASP A 46 1.21 -20.82 7.05
N GLN A 47 0.28 -20.99 6.11
CA GLN A 47 -0.12 -19.94 5.18
C GLN A 47 -0.84 -18.80 5.90
N LYS A 48 -1.65 -19.10 6.92
CA LYS A 48 -2.27 -18.09 7.79
C LYS A 48 -1.20 -17.29 8.54
N ARG A 49 -0.16 -17.94 9.07
CA ARG A 49 0.95 -17.27 9.77
C ARG A 49 1.70 -16.32 8.84
N TRP A 50 2.06 -16.78 7.64
CA TRP A 50 2.73 -15.93 6.65
C TRP A 50 1.87 -14.77 6.17
N LEU A 51 0.56 -14.99 6.00
CA LEU A 51 -0.38 -13.94 5.64
C LEU A 51 -0.46 -12.85 6.71
N ILE A 52 -0.55 -13.24 7.99
CA ILE A 52 -0.56 -12.29 9.12
C ILE A 52 0.74 -11.48 9.13
N VAL A 53 1.90 -12.14 8.96
CA VAL A 53 3.19 -11.45 8.87
C VAL A 53 3.21 -10.48 7.69
N GLY A 54 2.71 -10.88 6.52
CA GLY A 54 2.62 -10.02 5.33
C GLY A 54 1.72 -8.79 5.54
N ILE A 55 0.56 -8.96 6.17
CA ILE A 55 -0.35 -7.86 6.50
C ILE A 55 0.29 -6.92 7.52
N CYS A 56 0.90 -7.45 8.58
CA CYS A 56 1.61 -6.66 9.58
C CYS A 56 2.80 -5.91 8.97
N LEU A 57 3.55 -6.56 8.08
CA LEU A 57 4.63 -5.91 7.36
C LEU A 57 4.10 -4.79 6.49
N HIS A 58 3.06 -5.03 5.69
CA HIS A 58 2.47 -3.99 4.85
C HIS A 58 1.93 -2.81 5.68
N SER A 59 1.26 -3.08 6.81
CA SER A 59 0.66 -2.05 7.66
C SER A 59 1.69 -1.21 8.42
N VAL A 60 2.83 -1.79 8.80
CA VAL A 60 3.91 -1.06 9.50
C VAL A 60 4.90 -0.41 8.50
N LEU A 61 5.26 -1.14 7.45
CA LEU A 61 6.26 -0.71 6.48
C LEU A 61 5.73 0.40 5.56
N SER A 62 4.49 0.31 5.08
CA SER A 62 3.97 1.30 4.13
C SER A 62 3.94 2.72 4.72
N PRO A 63 3.44 2.95 5.95
CA PRO A 63 3.49 4.29 6.56
C PRO A 63 4.90 4.81 6.81
N ALA A 64 5.83 3.93 7.19
CA ALA A 64 7.23 4.30 7.39
C ALA A 64 7.90 4.72 6.07
N LEU A 65 7.70 3.95 5.00
CA LEU A 65 8.22 4.27 3.68
C LEU A 65 7.62 5.55 3.12
N ARG A 66 6.31 5.77 3.28
CA ARG A 66 5.64 7.02 2.84
C ARG A 66 6.31 8.25 3.43
N LYS A 67 6.55 8.26 4.74
CA LYS A 67 7.22 9.37 5.43
C LYS A 67 8.64 9.61 4.94
N TYR A 68 9.40 8.52 4.75
CA TYR A 68 10.77 8.60 4.26
C TYR A 68 10.85 9.15 2.84
N VAL A 69 10.00 8.62 1.95
CA VAL A 69 9.88 9.03 0.55
C VAL A 69 9.48 10.49 0.44
N ASP A 70 8.46 10.92 1.16
CA ASP A 70 7.96 12.30 1.13
C ASP A 70 9.05 13.31 1.53
N SER A 71 9.82 12.98 2.58
CA SER A 71 10.94 13.80 3.02
C SER A 71 12.03 13.91 1.95
N ILE A 72 12.42 12.81 1.32
CA ILE A 72 13.48 12.81 0.30
C ILE A 72 13.03 13.55 -0.95
N LEU A 73 11.81 13.29 -1.41
CA LEU A 73 11.32 13.95 -2.61
C LEU A 73 11.09 15.44 -2.43
N SER A 74 10.70 15.89 -1.25
CA SER A 74 10.55 17.31 -0.99
C SER A 74 11.88 18.06 -1.13
N VAL A 75 12.96 17.50 -0.58
CA VAL A 75 14.32 18.06 -0.74
C VAL A 75 14.75 18.00 -2.20
N PHE A 76 14.60 16.83 -2.82
CA PHE A 76 15.01 16.59 -4.19
C PHE A 76 14.26 17.46 -5.21
N HIS A 77 12.97 17.70 -4.98
CA HIS A 77 12.16 18.62 -5.78
C HIS A 77 12.70 20.04 -5.69
N ASN A 78 13.03 20.53 -4.49
CA ASN A 78 13.57 21.87 -4.32
C ASN A 78 14.92 22.04 -5.04
N ASP A 79 15.78 21.03 -4.98
CA ASP A 79 17.04 21.02 -5.74
C ASP A 79 16.78 21.09 -7.26
N LEU A 80 15.86 20.28 -7.77
CA LEU A 80 15.50 20.27 -9.20
C LEU A 80 14.85 21.58 -9.67
N VAL A 81 14.05 22.23 -8.83
CA VAL A 81 13.52 23.57 -9.10
C VAL A 81 14.67 24.58 -9.19
N LEU A 82 15.61 24.54 -8.24
CA LEU A 82 16.73 25.48 -8.18
C LEU A 82 17.68 25.35 -9.38
N TYR A 83 18.10 24.13 -9.73
CA TYR A 83 19.11 23.89 -10.75
C TYR A 83 18.54 23.74 -12.17
N HIS A 84 17.33 23.18 -12.30
CA HIS A 84 16.77 22.76 -13.59
C HIS A 84 15.41 23.40 -13.92
N LYS A 85 14.90 24.30 -13.05
CA LYS A 85 13.63 25.02 -13.24
C LYS A 85 12.50 24.09 -13.69
N ILE A 86 12.38 22.95 -13.01
CA ILE A 86 11.46 21.87 -13.38
C ILE A 86 9.97 22.30 -13.32
N ASP A 87 9.69 23.36 -12.57
CA ASP A 87 8.41 24.05 -12.45
C ASP A 87 8.03 24.84 -13.72
N MET A 88 8.99 25.24 -14.55
CA MET A 88 8.79 26.05 -15.76
C MET A 88 9.19 25.35 -17.06
N GLN A 89 9.34 24.02 -17.04
CA GLN A 89 9.77 23.28 -18.21
C GLN A 89 8.73 23.28 -19.33
N ILE A 90 9.21 23.37 -20.57
CA ILE A 90 8.43 23.32 -21.80
C ILE A 90 8.96 22.20 -22.71
N TYR A 91 8.17 21.78 -23.70
CA TYR A 91 8.51 20.66 -24.60
C TYR A 91 9.97 20.66 -25.13
N PRO A 92 10.57 21.76 -25.60
CA PRO A 92 11.95 21.72 -26.09
C PRO A 92 13.01 21.67 -24.98
N THR A 93 12.71 22.14 -23.76
CA THR A 93 13.69 22.31 -22.68
C THR A 93 13.52 21.33 -21.52
N HIS A 94 12.57 20.40 -21.62
CA HIS A 94 12.31 19.44 -20.55
C HIS A 94 13.47 18.48 -20.32
N LEU A 95 13.60 18.03 -19.08
CA LEU A 95 14.66 17.16 -18.64
C LEU A 95 14.37 15.71 -19.06
N LYS A 96 15.11 15.15 -20.02
CA LYS A 96 14.83 13.77 -20.49
C LYS A 96 15.28 12.70 -19.50
N ARG A 97 16.35 12.97 -18.75
CA ARG A 97 16.91 12.08 -17.75
C ARG A 97 17.22 12.84 -16.49
N ASP A 98 17.00 12.19 -15.36
CA ASP A 98 17.40 12.74 -14.09
C ASP A 98 18.94 12.88 -14.01
N PRO A 99 19.48 14.05 -13.66
CA PRO A 99 20.92 14.29 -13.58
C PRO A 99 21.60 13.50 -12.45
N HIS A 100 20.87 13.11 -11.40
CA HIS A 100 21.45 12.40 -10.25
C HIS A 100 21.46 10.87 -10.44
N THR A 101 20.41 10.33 -11.04
CA THR A 101 20.17 8.87 -11.16
C THR A 101 20.29 8.35 -12.59
N GLY A 102 20.27 9.25 -13.59
CA GLY A 102 20.37 8.91 -15.02
C GLY A 102 19.14 8.22 -15.59
N ILE A 103 18.05 8.12 -14.82
CA ILE A 103 16.81 7.44 -15.21
C ILE A 103 16.01 8.32 -16.16
N PHE A 104 15.34 7.69 -17.14
CA PHE A 104 14.46 8.39 -18.06
C PHE A 104 13.19 8.86 -17.35
N LEU A 105 12.92 10.17 -17.44
CA LEU A 105 11.76 10.78 -16.79
C LEU A 105 10.49 10.57 -17.62
N ASN A 106 9.47 10.02 -16.99
CA ASN A 106 8.21 9.63 -17.64
C ASN A 106 7.14 10.73 -17.52
N TYR A 107 7.22 11.76 -18.37
CA TYR A 107 6.22 12.85 -18.39
C TYR A 107 4.82 12.41 -18.81
N LYS A 108 4.64 11.20 -19.36
CA LYS A 108 3.31 10.66 -19.68
C LYS A 108 2.49 10.39 -18.42
N ALA A 109 3.18 10.08 -17.31
CA ALA A 109 2.58 9.73 -16.03
C ALA A 109 2.15 10.95 -15.19
N VAL A 110 2.54 12.16 -15.61
CA VAL A 110 2.29 13.40 -14.87
C VAL A 110 1.22 14.24 -15.56
N ASN A 111 0.55 15.13 -14.82
CA ASN A 111 -0.42 16.11 -15.32
C ASN A 111 -1.55 15.51 -16.18
N ASN A 112 -1.87 14.23 -15.99
CA ASN A 112 -2.79 13.47 -16.83
C ASN A 112 -2.46 13.56 -18.34
N ASN A 113 -1.18 13.74 -18.69
CA ASN A 113 -0.74 13.92 -20.07
C ASN A 113 -1.16 12.76 -20.98
N LYS A 114 -1.09 11.52 -20.47
CA LYS A 114 -1.57 10.34 -21.20
C LYS A 114 -3.06 10.39 -21.51
N VAL A 115 -3.88 10.90 -20.58
CA VAL A 115 -5.35 11.00 -20.74
C VAL A 115 -5.71 12.15 -21.67
N ASN A 116 -5.09 13.32 -21.48
CA ASN A 116 -5.44 14.54 -22.20
C ASN A 116 -4.90 14.58 -23.64
N TYR A 117 -3.68 14.06 -23.85
CA TYR A 117 -2.96 14.22 -25.11
C TYR A 117 -2.54 12.89 -25.74
N GLY A 118 -2.78 11.75 -25.08
CA GLY A 118 -2.51 10.43 -25.64
C GLY A 118 -1.05 10.27 -26.04
N LYS A 119 -0.79 10.10 -27.33
CA LYS A 119 0.57 9.97 -27.90
C LYS A 119 1.17 11.30 -28.37
N ASN A 120 0.46 12.42 -28.22
CA ASN A 120 0.92 13.72 -28.71
C ASN A 120 1.84 14.41 -27.69
N ILE A 121 3.10 13.99 -27.69
CA ILE A 121 4.13 14.40 -26.73
C ILE A 121 4.37 15.92 -26.76
N ALA A 122 4.22 16.57 -27.92
CA ALA A 122 4.43 18.02 -28.07
C ALA A 122 3.43 18.88 -27.29
N LYS A 123 2.27 18.33 -26.92
CA LYS A 123 1.21 19.04 -26.18
C LYS A 123 1.22 18.75 -24.68
N TYR A 124 2.14 17.92 -24.20
CA TYR A 124 2.21 17.57 -22.79
C TYR A 124 2.53 18.79 -21.93
N ASP A 125 1.96 18.82 -20.73
CA ASP A 125 2.35 19.74 -19.69
C ASP A 125 3.57 19.18 -18.97
N TYR A 126 4.71 19.86 -19.13
CA TYR A 126 6.00 19.48 -18.56
C TYR A 126 6.28 20.12 -17.21
N THR A 127 5.36 20.94 -16.70
CA THR A 127 5.53 21.63 -15.41
C THR A 127 5.34 20.64 -14.26
N ILE A 128 6.31 20.58 -13.35
CA ILE A 128 6.22 19.77 -12.14
C ILE A 128 5.98 20.71 -10.97
N LYS A 129 4.80 20.60 -10.34
CA LYS A 129 4.33 21.55 -9.34
C LYS A 129 4.62 21.11 -7.90
N GLY A 130 5.01 19.86 -7.69
CA GLY A 130 5.33 19.36 -6.36
C GLY A 130 5.99 17.99 -6.34
N ALA A 131 6.34 17.56 -5.13
CA ALA A 131 6.99 16.29 -4.85
C ALA A 131 6.19 15.07 -5.36
N VAL A 132 4.85 15.12 -5.28
CA VAL A 132 3.97 14.06 -5.77
C VAL A 132 4.07 13.93 -7.29
N ASP A 133 4.02 15.04 -8.03
CA ASP A 133 4.17 15.01 -9.48
C ASP A 133 5.58 14.58 -9.91
N LEU A 134 6.59 14.97 -9.14
CA LEU A 134 7.96 14.51 -9.32
C LEU A 134 8.08 12.99 -9.16
N SER A 135 7.48 12.41 -8.12
CA SER A 135 7.52 10.96 -7.92
C SER A 135 6.95 10.16 -9.10
N LYS A 136 5.89 10.67 -9.73
CA LYS A 136 5.28 10.04 -10.91
C LYS A 136 6.23 10.00 -12.11
N LEU A 137 7.20 10.91 -12.21
CA LEU A 137 8.21 10.87 -13.28
C LEU A 137 9.14 9.66 -13.18
N PHE A 138 9.39 9.17 -11.96
CA PHE A 138 10.26 8.02 -11.70
C PHE A 138 9.53 6.67 -11.80
N LEU A 139 8.23 6.68 -12.06
CA LEU A 139 7.41 5.49 -12.09
C LEU A 139 6.87 5.19 -13.49
N GLN A 140 6.55 3.92 -13.69
CA GLN A 140 5.80 3.49 -14.86
C GLN A 140 4.36 4.00 -14.77
N SER A 141 3.73 4.23 -15.92
CA SER A 141 2.41 4.89 -16.01
C SER A 141 1.30 4.17 -15.24
N HIS A 142 1.44 2.89 -14.93
CA HIS A 142 0.46 2.13 -14.14
C HIS A 142 0.65 2.27 -12.63
N ASN A 143 1.88 2.53 -12.15
CA ASN A 143 2.21 2.73 -10.73
C ASN A 143 2.08 4.21 -10.30
N ALA A 144 1.84 5.11 -11.25
CA ALA A 144 1.79 6.56 -11.03
C ALA A 144 0.36 7.12 -10.82
N LEU A 145 -0.61 6.25 -10.50
CA LEU A 145 -2.04 6.59 -10.42
C LEU A 145 -2.48 7.20 -9.09
N TYR A 146 -1.56 7.51 -8.18
CA TYR A 146 -1.89 8.06 -6.86
C TYR A 146 -2.02 9.59 -6.86
N THR A 147 -2.78 10.11 -5.90
CA THR A 147 -3.00 11.55 -5.70
C THR A 147 -2.06 12.17 -4.69
N GLY A 148 -1.46 11.36 -3.81
CA GLY A 148 -0.48 11.77 -2.81
C GLY A 148 0.23 10.58 -2.17
N PHE A 149 1.13 10.84 -1.23
CA PHE A 149 1.80 9.80 -0.43
C PHE A 149 0.91 9.32 0.73
N ASP A 150 -0.35 9.01 0.42
CA ASP A 150 -1.37 8.55 1.35
C ASP A 150 -1.75 7.09 1.04
N GLU A 151 -2.93 6.65 1.48
CA GLU A 151 -3.46 5.31 1.21
C GLU A 151 -3.63 4.98 -0.28
N THR A 152 -3.68 6.00 -1.15
CA THR A 152 -3.74 5.81 -2.61
C THR A 152 -2.40 5.42 -3.22
N CYS A 153 -1.29 5.55 -2.48
CA CYS A 153 0.04 5.17 -2.93
C CYS A 153 0.34 3.72 -2.56
N ASP A 154 0.38 2.87 -3.58
CA ASP A 154 0.71 1.45 -3.48
C ASP A 154 2.15 1.23 -2.98
N SER A 155 2.37 0.18 -2.20
CA SER A 155 3.72 -0.18 -1.71
C SER A 155 4.69 -0.49 -2.85
N SER A 156 4.20 -1.02 -3.97
CA SER A 156 5.00 -1.25 -5.18
C SER A 156 5.52 0.06 -5.77
N ALA A 157 4.70 1.10 -5.82
CA ALA A 157 5.08 2.44 -6.25
C ALA A 157 6.12 3.04 -5.30
N LEU A 158 5.91 2.93 -3.98
CA LEU A 158 6.87 3.41 -2.98
C LEU A 158 8.23 2.72 -3.12
N LEU A 159 8.25 1.39 -3.24
CA LEU A 159 9.50 0.64 -3.40
C LEU A 159 10.20 1.00 -4.71
N GLY A 160 9.47 1.07 -5.83
CA GLY A 160 10.03 1.49 -7.11
C GLY A 160 10.62 2.89 -7.06
N LEU A 161 9.97 3.81 -6.35
CA LEU A 161 10.43 5.17 -6.16
C LEU A 161 11.72 5.24 -5.35
N ILE A 162 11.81 4.51 -4.24
CA ILE A 162 13.04 4.42 -3.45
C ILE A 162 14.15 3.81 -4.30
N LEU A 163 13.89 2.75 -5.07
CA LEU A 163 14.88 2.14 -5.97
C LEU A 163 15.40 3.11 -7.04
N ASN A 164 14.53 3.97 -7.56
CA ASN A 164 14.87 4.90 -8.62
C ASN A 164 15.52 6.20 -8.11
N ILE A 165 15.16 6.68 -6.91
CA ILE A 165 15.68 7.92 -6.33
C ILE A 165 16.90 7.66 -5.44
N ALA A 166 16.83 6.64 -4.59
CA ALA A 166 17.96 6.26 -3.76
C ALA A 166 18.94 5.43 -4.60
N LYS A 167 20.21 5.81 -4.56
CA LYS A 167 21.29 5.00 -5.15
C LYS A 167 21.47 3.72 -4.33
N PHE A 168 20.68 2.70 -4.63
CA PHE A 168 21.06 1.35 -4.27
C PHE A 168 22.25 0.91 -5.13
N GLY A 169 23.10 0.06 -4.57
CA GLY A 169 24.29 -0.44 -5.28
C GLY A 169 23.94 -1.05 -6.64
N PRO A 170 24.87 -1.03 -7.61
CA PRO A 170 24.61 -1.42 -9.00
C PRO A 170 24.07 -2.85 -9.15
N VAL A 171 24.38 -3.73 -8.20
CA VAL A 171 23.91 -5.12 -8.15
C VAL A 171 22.39 -5.21 -8.06
N ILE A 172 21.78 -4.39 -7.19
CA ILE A 172 20.33 -4.43 -6.93
C ILE A 172 19.57 -3.89 -8.15
N LYS A 173 20.10 -2.86 -8.81
CA LYS A 173 19.47 -2.26 -9.99
C LYS A 173 19.46 -3.20 -11.20
N ALA A 174 20.57 -3.91 -11.44
CA ALA A 174 20.67 -4.87 -12.54
C ALA A 174 19.69 -6.03 -12.41
N ASP A 175 19.47 -6.52 -11.18
CA ASP A 175 18.56 -7.64 -10.92
C ASP A 175 17.09 -7.23 -11.13
N VAL A 176 16.73 -6.01 -10.72
CA VAL A 176 15.39 -5.44 -10.94
C VAL A 176 15.10 -5.21 -12.43
N ASP A 177 16.03 -4.61 -13.18
CA ASP A 177 15.85 -4.34 -14.61
C ASP A 177 15.68 -5.61 -15.44
N ASN A 178 16.33 -6.71 -15.04
CA ASN A 178 16.19 -8.02 -15.67
C ASN A 178 14.84 -8.68 -15.37
N ASN A 179 14.30 -8.48 -14.16
CA ASN A 179 12.98 -9.01 -13.78
C ASN A 179 11.81 -8.21 -14.35
N ILE A 180 11.94 -6.90 -14.61
CA ILE A 180 10.87 -6.08 -15.20
C ILE A 180 10.72 -6.31 -16.72
N ARG A 181 11.72 -6.93 -17.37
CA ARG A 181 11.74 -7.18 -18.83
C ARG A 181 11.20 -8.55 -19.25
N ASN A 182 10.97 -9.46 -18.32
CA ASN A 182 10.32 -10.75 -18.56
C ASN A 182 8.82 -10.67 -18.21
#